data_AF-A0A964NR19-F1
#
_entry.id   AF-A0A964NR19-F1
#
_cell.length_a   1.000
_cell.length_b   1.000
_cell.length_c   1.000
_cell.angle_alpha   90.00
_cell.angle_beta   90.00
_cell.angle_gamma   90.00
#
_symmetry.space_group_name_H-M   'P 1'
#
loop_
_entity.id
_entity.type
_entity.pdbx_description
1 polymer ?
#
loop_
_entity_poly.entity_id
_entity_poly.type
_entity_poly.pdbx_seq_one_letter_code
_entity_poly.pdbx_strand_id
1 'polypeptide(L)'
;MAADDNSADDKPYDWAGGAAPPEKFDIGKAAGFLGKSILIGVTYLDAAGEESRQLSMHGVIESATPEGIKVSLRGTRQGQSWNMPPNLDTISPMAPGTYKLRDTEEVVENPDLVVLWTIAKPRPKPESGKEPEAG
;
A
#
# COMPACT_ATOMS: atom_id res chain seq x y z
N MET A 1 -30.24 -15.62 2.42
CA MET A 1 -29.32 -15.01 1.44
C MET A 1 -28.37 -14.13 2.21
N ALA A 2 -27.16 -14.64 2.51
CA ALA A 2 -26.09 -13.79 2.99
C ALA A 2 -25.66 -12.91 1.80
N ALA A 3 -25.74 -11.60 1.96
CA ALA A 3 -25.02 -10.71 1.09
C ALA A 3 -23.53 -11.00 1.34
N ASP A 4 -22.92 -11.72 0.40
CA ASP A 4 -21.47 -11.85 0.32
C ASP A 4 -20.96 -10.44 -0.01
N ASP A 5 -20.71 -9.68 1.05
CA ASP A 5 -20.16 -8.32 1.06
C ASP A 5 -18.68 -8.35 0.65
N ASN A 6 -18.38 -8.99 -0.47
CA ASN A 6 -17.04 -9.08 -1.03
C ASN A 6 -16.82 -8.00 -2.09
N SER A 7 -17.21 -6.77 -1.75
CA SER A 7 -16.97 -5.56 -2.57
C SER A 7 -15.99 -4.59 -1.90
N ALA A 8 -15.40 -4.96 -0.75
CA ALA A 8 -14.36 -4.18 -0.08
C ALA A 8 -12.96 -4.34 -0.71
N ASP A 9 -12.75 -5.35 -1.55
CA ASP A 9 -11.43 -5.80 -2.02
C ASP A 9 -10.90 -5.10 -3.29
N ASP A 10 -11.38 -3.94 -3.73
CA ASP A 10 -10.70 -3.18 -4.83
C ASP A 10 -9.94 -1.94 -4.34
N LYS A 11 -10.22 -1.47 -3.11
CA LYS A 11 -9.51 -0.30 -2.61
C LYS A 11 -8.14 -0.71 -2.09
N PRO A 12 -7.05 -0.12 -2.62
CA PRO A 12 -5.75 -0.33 -2.04
C PRO A 12 -5.77 0.12 -0.58
N TYR A 13 -5.06 -0.61 0.29
CA TYR A 13 -4.94 -0.29 1.71
C TYR A 13 -4.61 1.19 1.92
N ASP A 14 -5.58 1.98 2.35
CA ASP A 14 -5.38 3.39 2.65
C ASP A 14 -5.02 3.51 4.13
N TRP A 15 -3.79 3.95 4.41
CA TRP A 15 -3.33 4.03 5.79
C TRP A 15 -4.02 5.20 6.51
N ALA A 16 -4.89 4.86 7.46
CA ALA A 16 -5.70 5.81 8.22
C ALA A 16 -5.02 6.40 9.48
N GLY A 17 -3.69 6.28 9.63
CA GLY A 17 -2.96 6.92 10.74
C GLY A 17 -2.88 6.14 12.06
N GLY A 18 -3.24 4.84 12.08
CA GLY A 18 -3.36 4.07 13.33
C GLY A 18 -2.09 3.37 13.84
N ALA A 19 -1.02 3.31 13.04
CA ALA A 19 0.27 2.78 13.49
C ALA A 19 1.10 3.93 14.07
N ALA A 20 1.66 3.75 15.27
CA ALA A 20 2.55 4.74 15.88
C ALA A 20 3.58 5.20 14.83
N PRO A 21 3.79 6.51 14.67
CA PRO A 21 4.76 7.01 13.71
C PRO A 21 6.11 6.34 14.00
N PRO A 22 6.87 5.94 12.97
CA PRO A 22 8.20 5.41 13.21
C PRO A 22 8.95 6.43 14.06
N GLU A 23 9.63 5.97 15.12
CA GLU A 23 10.31 6.84 16.09
C GLU A 23 11.37 7.76 15.43
N LYS A 24 11.67 7.54 14.15
CA LYS A 24 12.67 8.25 13.33
C LYS A 24 12.05 8.63 11.99
N PHE A 25 11.30 9.74 11.95
CA PHE A 25 10.89 10.35 10.68
C PHE A 25 11.90 11.43 10.27
N ASP A 26 12.70 11.15 9.23
CA ASP A 26 13.68 12.10 8.70
C ASP A 26 13.02 13.13 7.76
N ILE A 27 12.69 14.30 8.31
CA ILE A 27 12.06 15.40 7.56
C ILE A 27 12.89 15.80 6.32
N GLY A 28 14.22 15.82 6.44
CA GLY A 28 15.10 16.16 5.32
C GLY A 28 15.04 15.14 4.17
N LYS A 29 14.92 13.85 4.50
CA LYS A 29 14.75 12.78 3.51
C LYS A 29 13.36 12.84 2.88
N ALA A 30 12.32 13.07 3.68
CA ALA A 30 10.94 13.24 3.22
C ALA A 30 10.77 14.42 2.26
N ALA A 31 11.40 15.56 2.53
CA ALA A 31 11.36 16.72 1.65
C ALA A 31 11.96 16.41 0.26
N GLY A 32 12.98 15.55 0.20
CA GLY A 32 13.58 15.09 -1.05
C GLY A 32 12.67 14.20 -1.92
N PHE A 33 11.56 13.71 -1.36
CA PHE A 33 10.60 12.86 -2.06
C PHE A 33 9.41 13.62 -2.65
N LEU A 34 9.15 14.85 -2.20
CA LEU A 34 8.04 15.67 -2.70
C LEU A 34 8.19 15.93 -4.21
N GLY A 35 7.11 15.69 -4.96
CA GLY A 35 7.07 15.86 -6.41
C GLY A 35 7.75 14.75 -7.21
N LYS A 36 8.39 13.76 -6.55
CA LYS A 36 8.99 12.61 -7.23
C LYS A 36 7.95 11.58 -7.63
N SER A 37 8.24 10.92 -8.76
CA SER A 37 7.46 9.78 -9.22
C SER A 37 7.80 8.53 -8.41
N ILE A 38 6.78 7.84 -7.91
CA ILE A 38 6.97 6.64 -7.08
C ILE A 38 6.15 5.48 -7.63
N LEU A 39 6.81 4.32 -7.74
CA LEU A 39 6.18 3.05 -8.04
C LEU A 39 5.88 2.31 -6.73
N ILE A 40 4.64 1.88 -6.55
CA ILE A 40 4.15 1.25 -5.32
C ILE A 40 3.72 -0.17 -5.68
N GLY A 41 4.41 -1.16 -5.12
CA GLY A 41 3.99 -2.56 -5.16
C GLY A 41 3.42 -2.95 -3.80
N VAL A 42 2.23 -3.53 -3.77
CA VAL A 42 1.60 -4.05 -2.55
C VAL A 42 1.34 -5.54 -2.73
N THR A 43 1.94 -6.35 -1.88
CA THR A 43 1.75 -7.81 -1.86
C THR A 43 0.88 -8.16 -0.67
N TYR A 44 -0.27 -8.78 -0.91
CA TYR A 44 -1.17 -9.27 0.11
C TYR A 44 -0.86 -10.75 0.38
N LEU A 45 -0.55 -11.05 1.65
CA LEU A 45 -0.39 -12.42 2.13
C LEU A 45 -1.70 -12.88 2.79
N ASP A 46 -2.09 -14.13 2.55
CA ASP A 46 -3.22 -14.78 3.20
C ASP A 46 -2.91 -15.12 4.67
N ALA A 47 -3.89 -15.67 5.41
CA ALA A 47 -3.75 -16.14 6.78
C ALA A 47 -2.65 -17.22 6.95
N ALA A 48 -2.33 -17.93 5.86
CA ALA A 48 -1.23 -18.89 5.78
C ALA A 48 0.15 -18.24 5.57
N GLY A 49 0.21 -16.94 5.24
CA GLY A 49 1.43 -16.25 4.84
C GLY A 49 1.80 -16.44 3.37
N GLU A 50 0.90 -17.04 2.57
CA GLU A 50 1.09 -17.22 1.14
C GLU A 50 0.61 -15.99 0.36
N GLU A 51 1.32 -15.66 -0.72
CA GLU A 51 0.95 -14.58 -1.63
C GLU A 51 -0.42 -14.85 -2.27
N SER A 52 -1.44 -14.10 -1.85
CA SER A 52 -2.79 -14.21 -2.38
C SER A 52 -3.03 -13.24 -3.54
N ARG A 53 -2.45 -12.03 -3.42
CA ARG A 53 -2.66 -10.97 -4.42
C ARG A 53 -1.49 -10.01 -4.44
N GLN A 54 -1.11 -9.56 -5.63
CA GLN A 54 -0.16 -8.47 -5.79
C GLN A 54 -0.84 -7.34 -6.57
N LEU A 55 -0.70 -6.13 -6.06
CA LEU A 55 -1.13 -4.91 -6.69
C LEU A 55 0.09 -4.06 -7.03
N SER A 56 0.06 -3.37 -8.16
CA SER A 56 1.09 -2.39 -8.49
C SER A 56 0.44 -1.12 -9.00
N MET A 57 0.93 0.01 -8.54
CA MET A 57 0.43 1.32 -8.89
C MET A 57 1.58 2.31 -8.96
N HIS A 58 1.31 3.49 -9.50
CA HIS A 58 2.28 4.56 -9.57
C HIS A 58 1.60 5.90 -9.36
N GLY A 59 2.39 6.86 -8.92
CA GLY A 59 1.90 8.20 -8.66
C GLY A 59 3.02 9.17 -8.37
N VAL A 60 2.62 10.36 -7.92
CA VAL A 60 3.55 11.43 -7.53
C VAL A 60 3.30 11.76 -6.06
N ILE A 61 4.38 11.88 -5.29
CA ILE A 61 4.27 12.23 -3.87
C ILE A 61 3.87 13.69 -3.74
N GLU A 62 2.70 13.96 -3.17
CA GLU A 62 2.21 15.32 -2.95
C GLU A 62 2.54 15.84 -1.55
N SER A 63 2.62 14.94 -0.58
CA SER A 63 2.96 15.31 0.80
C SER A 63 3.65 14.16 1.49
N ALA A 64 4.67 14.47 2.29
CA ALA A 64 5.40 13.52 3.10
C ALA A 64 5.63 14.12 4.48
N THR A 65 4.76 13.79 5.42
CA THR A 65 4.78 14.30 6.80
C THR A 65 4.82 13.13 7.79
N PRO A 66 5.14 13.35 9.07
CA PRO A 66 5.02 12.32 10.09
C PRO A 66 3.57 11.84 10.31
N GLU A 67 2.59 12.54 9.74
CA GLU A 67 1.18 12.16 9.74
C GLU A 67 0.82 11.25 8.56
N GLY A 68 1.74 10.99 7.63
CA GLY A 68 1.53 10.16 6.44
C GLY A 68 2.23 10.66 5.18
N ILE A 69 2.34 9.77 4.20
CA ILE A 69 2.82 10.11 2.87
C ILE A 69 1.66 9.96 1.88
N LYS A 70 1.21 11.10 1.35
CA LYS A 70 0.15 11.16 0.35
C LYS A 70 0.76 11.11 -1.05
N VAL A 71 0.30 10.15 -1.84
CA VAL A 71 0.67 9.96 -3.22
C VAL A 71 -0.56 10.20 -4.10
N SER A 72 -0.46 11.12 -5.05
CA SER A 72 -1.47 11.25 -6.11
C SER A 72 -1.25 10.19 -7.16
N LEU A 73 -2.17 9.22 -7.21
CA LEU A 73 -2.12 8.13 -8.16
C LEU A 73 -2.32 8.64 -9.59
N ARG A 74 -1.63 7.99 -10.52
CA ARG A 74 -1.70 8.30 -11.95
C ARG A 74 -2.24 7.10 -12.71
N GLY A 75 -2.48 7.28 -14.01
CA GLY A 75 -2.88 6.17 -14.85
C GLY A 75 -4.35 5.80 -14.77
N THR A 76 -4.60 4.49 -14.60
CA THR A 76 -5.94 3.94 -14.35
C THR A 76 -6.60 4.48 -13.09
N ARG A 77 -5.80 4.90 -12.10
CA ARG A 77 -6.27 5.52 -10.85
C ARG A 77 -6.05 7.03 -10.80
N GLN A 78 -5.93 7.69 -11.96
CA GLN A 78 -5.76 9.13 -12.04
C GLN A 78 -6.89 9.86 -11.29
N GLY A 79 -6.51 10.82 -10.44
CA GLY A 79 -7.43 11.61 -9.62
C GLY A 79 -7.74 11.01 -8.26
N GLN A 80 -7.20 9.82 -7.96
CA GLN A 80 -7.24 9.24 -6.62
C GLN A 80 -5.96 9.59 -5.85
N SER A 81 -6.09 9.77 -4.54
CA SER A 81 -4.96 9.92 -3.63
C SER A 81 -4.84 8.65 -2.79
N TRP A 82 -3.62 8.20 -2.57
CA TRP A 82 -3.32 7.06 -1.71
C TRP A 82 -2.44 7.52 -0.55
N ASN A 83 -2.83 7.18 0.67
CA ASN A 83 -2.03 7.50 1.85
C ASN A 83 -1.30 6.26 2.37
N MET A 84 -0.01 6.43 2.69
CA MET A 84 0.82 5.37 3.24
C MET A 84 1.49 5.79 4.53
N PRO A 85 1.94 4.82 5.34
CA PRO A 85 2.68 5.11 6.55
C PRO A 85 3.92 5.95 6.22
N PRO A 86 4.33 6.86 7.12
CA PRO A 86 5.48 7.72 6.94
C PRO A 86 6.80 6.96 7.15
N ASN A 87 6.94 5.80 6.51
CA ASN A 87 8.10 4.94 6.60
C ASN A 87 9.02 5.18 5.40
N LEU A 88 10.03 6.03 5.59
CA LEU A 88 10.98 6.40 4.55
C LEU A 88 12.02 5.30 4.28
N ASP A 89 12.08 4.27 5.10
CA ASP A 89 13.00 3.13 4.96
C ASP A 89 12.51 2.14 3.89
N THR A 90 11.19 2.02 3.73
CA THR A 90 10.59 1.20 2.67
C THR A 90 10.74 1.82 1.28
N ILE A 91 11.00 3.13 1.21
CA ILE A 91 11.18 3.87 -0.04
C ILE A 91 12.64 3.77 -0.45
N SER A 92 12.88 3.18 -1.62
CA SER A 92 14.19 3.10 -2.24
C SER A 92 14.22 3.86 -3.56
N PRO A 93 15.35 4.50 -3.92
CA PRO A 93 15.51 5.10 -5.23
C PRO A 93 15.45 4.01 -6.31
N MET A 94 14.72 4.29 -7.38
CA MET A 94 14.61 3.40 -8.53
C MET A 94 15.48 3.93 -9.67
N ALA A 95 16.09 3.02 -10.42
CA ALA A 95 16.85 3.41 -11.60
C ALA A 95 15.88 3.92 -12.68
N PRO A 96 16.18 5.05 -13.36
CA PRO A 96 15.39 5.53 -14.47
C PRO A 96 15.32 4.46 -15.56
N GLY A 97 14.12 4.22 -16.06
CA GLY A 97 13.85 3.17 -17.04
C GLY A 97 12.35 3.03 -17.28
N THR A 98 11.99 2.14 -18.19
CA THR A 98 10.60 1.88 -18.56
C THR A 98 10.12 0.63 -17.85
N TYR A 99 9.13 0.79 -16.96
CA TYR A 99 8.55 -0.30 -16.18
C TYR A 99 7.12 -0.54 -16.61
N LYS A 100 6.82 -1.74 -17.12
CA LYS A 100 5.46 -2.15 -17.44
C LYS A 100 4.80 -2.81 -16.22
N LEU A 101 3.76 -2.18 -15.71
CA LEU A 101 2.87 -2.73 -14.69
C LEU A 101 2.09 -3.89 -15.31
N ARG A 102 2.23 -5.09 -14.74
CA ARG A 102 1.51 -6.27 -15.27
C ARG A 102 0.01 -6.24 -14.97
N ASP A 103 -0.36 -5.58 -13.87
CA ASP A 103 -1.74 -5.52 -13.38
C ASP A 103 -2.63 -4.60 -14.24
N THR A 104 -2.13 -3.41 -14.56
CA THR A 104 -2.89 -2.39 -15.31
C THR A 104 -2.41 -2.21 -16.75
N GLU A 105 -1.41 -2.99 -17.18
CA GLU A 105 -0.68 -2.85 -18.46
C GLU A 105 -0.05 -1.47 -18.71
N GLU A 106 -0.02 -0.63 -17.70
CA GLU A 106 0.52 0.72 -17.80
C GLU A 106 2.04 0.73 -17.87
N VAL A 107 2.57 1.73 -18.57
CA VAL A 107 4.01 1.93 -18.71
C VAL A 107 4.40 3.17 -17.91
N VAL A 108 5.23 2.95 -16.88
CA VAL A 108 5.82 4.03 -16.07
C VAL A 108 7.21 4.30 -16.61
N GLU A 109 7.44 5.53 -17.04
CA GLU A 109 8.73 5.97 -17.57
C GLU A 109 9.49 6.76 -16.52
N ASN A 110 10.72 6.32 -16.24
CA ASN A 110 11.67 6.96 -15.34
C ASN A 110 11.11 7.24 -13.93
N PRO A 111 10.62 6.22 -13.20
CA PRO A 111 10.27 6.41 -11.79
C PRO A 111 11.52 6.80 -10.99
N ASP A 112 11.38 7.81 -10.13
CA ASP A 112 12.44 8.23 -9.22
C ASP A 112 12.59 7.25 -8.04
N LEU A 113 11.47 6.71 -7.58
CA LEU A 113 11.35 5.97 -6.32
C LEU A 113 10.53 4.70 -6.51
N VAL A 114 10.78 3.71 -5.67
CA VAL A 114 9.97 2.50 -5.53
C VAL A 114 9.72 2.20 -4.06
N VAL A 115 8.54 1.66 -3.77
CA VAL A 115 8.17 1.16 -2.47
C VAL A 115 7.44 -0.17 -2.62
N LEU A 116 7.83 -1.16 -1.82
CA LEU A 116 7.22 -2.48 -1.79
C LEU A 116 6.66 -2.74 -0.40
N TRP A 117 5.35 -2.91 -0.32
CA TRP A 117 4.63 -3.21 0.90
C TRP A 117 4.17 -4.66 0.90
N THR A 118 4.20 -5.29 2.06
CA THR A 118 3.64 -6.62 2.27
C THR A 118 2.61 -6.54 3.38
N ILE A 119 1.35 -6.81 3.04
CA ILE A 119 0.22 -6.75 3.96
C ILE A 119 -0.23 -8.17 4.23
N ALA A 120 0.04 -8.67 5.44
CA ALA A 120 -0.50 -9.94 5.88
C ALA A 120 -1.94 -9.73 6.36
N LYS A 121 -2.91 -10.49 5.80
CA LYS A 121 -4.26 -10.54 6.36
C LYS A 121 -4.15 -11.05 7.80
N PRO A 122 -4.67 -10.32 8.81
CA PRO A 122 -4.72 -10.87 10.15
C PRO A 122 -5.53 -12.16 10.06
N ARG A 123 -5.01 -13.25 10.67
CA ARG A 123 -5.83 -14.45 10.82
C ARG A 123 -7.14 -14.00 11.46
N PRO A 124 -8.31 -14.40 10.93
CA PRO A 124 -9.54 -14.19 11.66
C PRO A 124 -9.28 -14.75 13.06
N LYS A 125 -9.43 -13.88 14.07
CA LYS A 125 -9.34 -14.31 15.47
C LYS A 125 -10.30 -15.49 15.56
N PRO A 126 -9.86 -16.68 16.04
CA PRO A 126 -10.79 -17.78 16.18
C PRO A 126 -11.97 -17.23 16.97
N GLU A 127 -13.14 -17.26 16.36
CA GLU A 127 -14.39 -16.84 16.99
C GLU A 127 -14.45 -17.58 18.32
N SER A 128 -14.30 -16.83 19.40
CA SER A 128 -14.18 -17.37 20.74
C SER A 128 -15.52 -18.00 21.10
N GLY A 129 -15.61 -19.32 20.94
CA GLY A 129 -16.57 -20.19 21.62
C GLY A 129 -18.04 -20.01 21.25
N LYS A 130 -18.51 -20.77 20.26
CA LYS A 130 -19.71 -21.58 20.50
C LYS A 130 -19.25 -22.95 20.96
N GLU A 131 -19.25 -23.18 22.27
CA GLU A 131 -19.40 -24.53 22.79
C GLU A 131 -20.64 -25.15 22.13
N PRO A 132 -20.54 -26.31 21.47
CA PRO A 132 -21.72 -27.11 21.25
C PRO A 132 -22.15 -27.63 22.63
N GLU A 133 -23.16 -26.99 23.23
CA GLU A 133 -23.94 -27.63 24.29
C GLU A 133 -24.62 -28.86 23.67
N ALA A 134 -23.91 -29.98 23.72
CA ALA A 134 -24.44 -31.31 23.55
C ALA A 134 -24.88 -31.79 24.94
N GLY A 135 -26.18 -32.00 25.13
CA GLY A 135 -26.72 -32.65 26.33
C GLY A 135 -28.18 -32.32 26.59
#